data_AF-A0A9D8RAA4-F1
#
_entry.id   AF-A0A9D8RAA4-F1
#
_cell.length_a   1.000
_cell.length_b   1.000
_cell.length_c   1.000
_cell.angle_alpha   90.00
_cell.angle_beta   90.00
_cell.angle_gamma   90.00
#
_symmetry.space_group_name_H-M   'P 1'
#
loop_
_entity.id
_entity.type
_entity.pdbx_description
1 polymer ?
#
loop_
_entity_poly.entity_id
_entity_poly.type
_entity_poly.pdbx_seq_one_letter_code
_entity_poly.pdbx_strand_id
1 'polypeptide(L)'
;MKSSFRKLLFSVAFLACASIANAQLPNEKFGKPSNMEWDYVGWGDAVDADAIILCKTMNVTYQLSDQVANSNQAFSELGPENIDDFGKNQVDDGNILVKYEFRLRTKILKPEGAKHANIDITYFDLNDKKLIVTDQIEDLKVRVFTKNEKGKVEKKNIPTESFVKERVDDNYMVIHVVVPDVQPGSIIEYQYNITSPRPAYLYDWVFQESIPTVRSKCDMNIPAFLQFNMNVPINKLIKPNVEVGHLTYDSNRTDMKKGKTCTTNHYTIVGDYILPKGHPLKSNAGDGAVEEEIAIFTSKIANPNVTVPASMPDGSTHLRVK
;
A
#
# COMPACT_ATOMS: atom_id res chain seq x y z
N MET A 1 29.08 61.47 10.92
CA MET A 1 28.63 60.95 9.61
C MET A 1 28.94 59.46 9.55
N LYS A 2 27.91 58.61 9.35
CA LYS A 2 27.85 57.29 8.66
C LYS A 2 29.05 56.33 8.87
N SER A 3 28.99 55.18 9.56
CA SER A 3 28.08 54.01 9.53
C SER A 3 27.83 53.38 8.14
N SER A 4 28.05 52.06 8.09
CA SER A 4 27.59 51.03 7.14
C SER A 4 28.63 50.58 6.09
N PHE A 5 29.21 49.37 6.13
CA PHE A 5 28.65 48.00 5.95
C PHE A 5 28.24 47.68 4.50
N ARG A 6 28.60 46.46 4.05
CA ARG A 6 28.20 45.72 2.81
C ARG A 6 29.10 46.01 1.58
N LYS A 7 29.60 45.04 0.79
CA LYS A 7 29.15 43.68 0.47
C LYS A 7 30.37 42.80 0.14
N LEU A 8 30.62 41.74 0.91
CA LEU A 8 31.37 40.59 0.40
C LEU A 8 30.30 39.66 -0.19
N LEU A 9 30.18 39.63 -1.52
CA LEU A 9 29.37 38.61 -2.20
C LEU A 9 30.07 37.26 -1.96
N PHE A 10 29.59 36.51 -0.98
CA PHE A 10 29.81 35.07 -0.98
C PHE A 10 28.95 34.47 -2.09
N SER A 11 29.62 34.11 -3.18
CA SER A 11 29.15 33.15 -4.16
C SER A 11 28.92 31.81 -3.46
N VAL A 12 27.74 31.63 -2.86
CA VAL A 12 27.23 30.30 -2.50
C VAL A 12 26.54 29.73 -3.73
N ALA A 13 27.34 29.47 -4.76
CA ALA A 13 27.01 28.59 -5.85
C ALA A 13 27.98 27.43 -5.76
N PHE A 14 27.46 26.21 -5.88
CA PHE A 14 28.18 24.93 -5.80
C PHE A 14 28.59 24.45 -4.40
N LEU A 15 27.62 23.94 -3.64
CA LEU A 15 27.81 22.70 -2.87
C LEU A 15 26.46 22.04 -2.49
N ALA A 16 25.60 21.78 -3.48
CA ALA A 16 24.38 20.96 -3.28
C ALA A 16 24.36 19.70 -4.17
N CYS A 17 25.52 19.28 -4.68
CA CYS A 17 25.71 18.03 -5.42
C CYS A 17 26.87 17.24 -4.82
N ALA A 18 26.75 16.78 -3.57
CA ALA A 18 27.75 15.88 -2.98
C ALA A 18 27.27 15.06 -1.75
N SER A 19 25.97 14.72 -1.61
CA SER A 19 25.54 13.83 -0.50
C SER A 19 24.46 12.79 -0.83
N ILE A 20 23.95 12.72 -2.06
CA ILE A 20 22.96 11.68 -2.43
C ILE A 20 23.63 10.29 -2.60
N ALA A 21 24.96 10.21 -2.60
CA ALA A 21 25.70 8.97 -2.85
C ALA A 21 25.61 7.92 -1.72
N ASN A 22 24.90 8.18 -0.61
CA ASN A 22 24.82 7.21 0.49
C ASN A 22 23.50 7.25 1.29
N ALA A 23 22.41 7.73 0.69
CA ALA A 23 21.12 7.70 1.35
C ALA A 23 20.65 6.23 1.43
N GLN A 24 20.88 5.60 2.59
CA GLN A 24 20.49 4.22 2.83
C GLN A 24 18.97 4.13 2.97
N LEU A 25 18.38 3.17 2.28
CA LEU A 25 16.93 2.98 2.29
C LEU A 25 16.45 2.52 3.67
N PRO A 26 15.23 2.92 4.08
CA PRO A 26 14.66 2.57 5.36
C PRO A 26 14.48 1.05 5.47
N ASN A 27 14.48 0.56 6.71
CA ASN A 27 14.40 -0.86 6.98
C ASN A 27 13.01 -1.40 6.61
N GLU A 28 12.95 -2.34 5.67
CA GLU A 28 11.71 -3.06 5.32
C GLU A 28 11.28 -4.07 6.41
N LYS A 29 12.15 -4.35 7.39
CA LYS A 29 11.82 -5.15 8.58
C LYS A 29 11.23 -4.26 9.67
N PHE A 30 9.92 -4.40 9.85
CA PHE A 30 9.13 -3.73 10.88
C PHE A 30 9.52 -4.23 12.29
N GLY A 31 9.50 -3.35 13.29
CA GLY A 31 10.14 -3.58 14.60
C GLY A 31 10.74 -2.32 15.24
N LYS A 32 11.80 -2.46 16.06
CA LYS A 32 12.45 -1.30 16.69
C LYS A 32 13.03 -0.39 15.58
N PRO A 33 12.68 0.91 15.52
CA PRO A 33 13.22 1.79 14.49
C PRO A 33 14.73 1.92 14.64
N SER A 34 15.41 1.94 13.49
CA SER A 34 16.86 2.12 13.39
C SER A 34 17.27 3.55 13.79
N ASN A 35 18.55 3.75 14.13
CA ASN A 35 19.07 5.09 14.42
C ASN A 35 18.86 6.04 13.23
N MET A 36 19.00 5.55 11.99
CA MET A 36 18.73 6.34 10.80
C MET A 36 17.28 6.85 10.72
N GLU A 37 16.31 6.02 11.10
CA GLU A 37 14.90 6.43 11.12
C GLU A 37 14.63 7.44 12.26
N TRP A 38 15.32 7.27 13.40
CA TRP A 38 15.28 8.21 14.51
C TRP A 38 15.92 9.55 14.21
N ASP A 39 17.06 9.51 13.54
CA ASP A 39 17.89 10.68 13.31
C ASP A 39 17.49 11.40 12.03
N TYR A 40 16.81 10.70 11.11
CA TYR A 40 16.36 11.14 9.78
C TYR A 40 17.03 12.44 9.33
N VAL A 41 18.21 12.30 8.73
CA VAL A 41 19.00 13.41 8.21
C VAL A 41 19.04 13.26 6.69
N GLY A 42 17.99 13.68 6.00
CA GLY A 42 18.03 13.60 4.54
C GLY A 42 16.72 13.81 3.83
N TRP A 43 16.28 15.07 3.72
CA TRP A 43 15.99 15.65 2.41
C TRP A 43 16.20 17.17 2.45
N GLY A 44 16.83 17.70 1.40
CA GLY A 44 17.13 19.12 1.21
C GLY A 44 15.98 19.97 0.64
N ASP A 45 14.80 19.38 0.43
CA ASP A 45 13.57 20.07 0.02
C ASP A 45 12.31 19.48 0.73
N ALA A 46 12.44 18.52 1.67
CA ALA A 46 11.35 18.10 2.57
C ALA A 46 11.21 19.05 3.78
N VAL A 47 11.72 20.27 3.65
CA VAL A 47 12.12 21.15 4.76
C VAL A 47 10.93 21.57 5.63
N ASP A 48 9.70 21.44 5.12
CA ASP A 48 8.50 21.92 5.79
C ASP A 48 7.38 20.89 5.94
N ALA A 49 7.63 19.60 5.70
CA ALA A 49 6.59 18.58 5.85
C ALA A 49 6.19 18.37 7.32
N ASP A 50 4.89 18.18 7.57
CA ASP A 50 4.34 17.90 8.91
C ASP A 50 4.72 16.50 9.41
N ALA A 51 4.79 15.54 8.48
CA ALA A 51 5.16 14.15 8.70
C ALA A 51 5.81 13.57 7.44
N ILE A 52 6.42 12.39 7.55
CA ILE A 52 7.04 11.68 6.43
C ILE A 52 6.79 10.17 6.55
N ILE A 53 6.42 9.53 5.45
CA ILE A 53 6.34 8.08 5.37
C ILE A 53 7.76 7.56 5.14
N LEU A 54 8.28 6.83 6.12
CA LEU A 54 9.59 6.21 6.01
C LEU A 54 9.50 4.97 5.11
N CYS A 55 8.54 4.10 5.35
CA CYS A 55 8.42 2.87 4.57
C CYS A 55 6.96 2.46 4.46
N LYS A 56 6.51 2.15 3.25
CA LYS A 56 5.17 1.64 2.95
C LYS A 56 5.32 0.41 2.05
N THR A 57 4.82 -0.75 2.46
CA THR A 57 4.93 -1.99 1.69
C THR A 57 3.62 -2.76 1.64
N MET A 58 3.29 -3.30 0.47
CA MET A 58 2.24 -4.29 0.29
C MET A 58 2.78 -5.50 -0.47
N ASN A 59 2.57 -6.69 0.08
CA ASN A 59 2.76 -7.95 -0.63
C ASN A 59 1.40 -8.56 -0.95
N VAL A 60 1.19 -8.98 -2.19
CA VAL A 60 -0.03 -9.66 -2.65
C VAL A 60 0.33 -11.04 -3.15
N THR A 61 -0.31 -12.06 -2.59
CA THR A 61 -0.12 -13.46 -3.01
C THR A 61 -1.45 -14.15 -3.13
N TYR A 62 -1.49 -15.24 -3.89
CA TYR A 62 -2.69 -16.05 -4.07
C TYR A 62 -2.50 -17.41 -3.40
N GLN A 63 -3.50 -17.82 -2.63
CA GLN A 63 -3.63 -19.18 -2.14
C GLN A 63 -4.63 -19.91 -3.04
N LEU A 64 -4.14 -20.95 -3.72
CA LEU A 64 -4.95 -21.84 -4.56
C LEU A 64 -5.26 -23.11 -3.77
N SER A 65 -6.46 -23.67 -3.93
CA SER A 65 -6.75 -25.02 -3.44
C SER A 65 -7.55 -25.84 -4.46
N ASP A 66 -7.28 -27.14 -4.52
CA ASP A 66 -7.99 -28.08 -5.40
C ASP A 66 -9.25 -28.66 -4.73
N GLN A 67 -9.81 -28.00 -3.71
CA GLN A 67 -10.99 -28.50 -3.01
C GLN A 67 -12.22 -28.35 -3.91
N VAL A 68 -12.95 -29.44 -4.15
CA VAL A 68 -14.38 -29.29 -4.49
C VAL A 68 -15.04 -28.88 -3.18
N ALA A 69 -15.14 -27.59 -2.91
CA ALA A 69 -15.85 -27.13 -1.75
C ALA A 69 -17.31 -27.56 -1.92
N ASN A 70 -17.76 -28.49 -1.07
CA ASN A 70 -19.19 -28.74 -0.84
C ASN A 70 -19.84 -27.54 -0.10
N SER A 71 -19.48 -26.31 -0.47
CA SER A 71 -20.19 -25.12 -0.07
C SER A 71 -21.12 -24.75 -1.22
N ASN A 72 -22.39 -25.07 -1.05
CA ASN A 72 -23.45 -24.35 -1.74
C ASN A 72 -23.32 -22.86 -1.38
N GLN A 73 -22.50 -22.09 -2.09
CA GLN A 73 -22.61 -20.62 -2.13
C GLN A 73 -21.83 -20.06 -3.32
N ALA A 74 -22.62 -19.46 -4.21
CA ALA A 74 -22.32 -18.92 -5.52
C ALA A 74 -21.00 -18.15 -5.68
N PHE A 75 -20.26 -18.52 -6.74
CA PHE A 75 -19.65 -17.54 -7.63
C PHE A 75 -19.64 -18.08 -9.08
N SER A 76 -20.84 -18.38 -9.61
CA SER A 76 -21.05 -18.82 -10.99
C SER A 76 -21.89 -17.83 -11.80
N GLU A 77 -21.76 -16.53 -11.53
CA GLU A 77 -22.42 -15.48 -12.32
C GLU A 77 -21.41 -14.49 -12.88
N LEU A 78 -20.45 -15.00 -13.64
CA LEU A 78 -19.78 -14.26 -14.71
C LEU A 78 -19.78 -15.14 -15.97
N GLY A 79 -20.98 -15.29 -16.58
CA GLY A 79 -21.24 -15.71 -17.97
C GLY A 79 -20.64 -17.05 -18.46
N PRO A 80 -21.45 -18.09 -18.71
CA PRO A 80 -20.98 -19.41 -19.13
C PRO A 80 -20.64 -19.56 -20.64
N GLU A 81 -20.45 -18.49 -21.42
CA GLU A 81 -20.40 -18.61 -22.90
C GLU A 81 -19.04 -18.40 -23.59
N ASN A 82 -17.89 -18.31 -22.90
CA ASN A 82 -16.58 -18.26 -23.59
C ASN A 82 -15.45 -19.01 -22.86
N ILE A 83 -15.68 -20.28 -22.51
CA ILE A 83 -14.58 -21.19 -22.08
C ILE A 83 -14.26 -22.12 -23.24
N ASP A 84 -13.67 -21.56 -24.29
CA ASP A 84 -13.01 -22.36 -25.32
C ASP A 84 -11.55 -22.62 -24.89
N ASP A 85 -11.28 -23.90 -24.65
CA ASP A 85 -10.02 -24.62 -24.84
C ASP A 85 -8.74 -24.21 -24.06
N PHE A 86 -8.87 -23.67 -22.85
CA PHE A 86 -7.74 -23.64 -21.90
C PHE A 86 -7.72 -24.92 -21.04
N GLY A 87 -6.74 -25.77 -21.32
CA GLY A 87 -6.68 -27.17 -20.87
C GLY A 87 -6.87 -27.43 -19.38
N LYS A 88 -7.84 -28.32 -19.08
CA LYS A 88 -7.88 -29.39 -18.05
C LYS A 88 -7.14 -29.23 -16.71
N ASN A 89 -7.03 -28.03 -16.14
CA ASN A 89 -6.73 -27.81 -14.72
C ASN A 89 -7.64 -26.71 -14.18
N GLN A 90 -8.93 -27.01 -14.05
CA GLN A 90 -9.90 -26.08 -13.47
C GLN A 90 -9.68 -26.03 -11.96
N VAL A 91 -9.04 -24.96 -11.48
CA VAL A 91 -9.19 -24.51 -10.10
C VAL A 91 -10.52 -23.76 -10.09
N ASP A 92 -11.52 -24.30 -9.40
CA ASP A 92 -12.82 -23.64 -9.23
C ASP A 92 -12.62 -22.34 -8.43
N ASP A 93 -13.16 -21.21 -8.90
CA ASP A 93 -12.89 -19.86 -8.40
C ASP A 93 -13.23 -19.71 -6.90
N GLY A 94 -14.13 -20.55 -6.37
CA GLY A 94 -14.46 -20.66 -4.95
C GLY A 94 -13.29 -21.12 -4.04
N ASN A 95 -12.14 -21.46 -4.62
CA ASN A 95 -10.97 -21.99 -3.92
C ASN A 95 -9.73 -21.10 -3.97
N ILE A 96 -9.89 -19.88 -4.48
CA ILE A 96 -8.80 -18.92 -4.64
C ILE A 96 -8.98 -17.79 -3.63
N LEU A 97 -8.02 -17.67 -2.71
CA LEU A 97 -7.96 -16.54 -1.78
C LEU A 97 -6.81 -15.62 -2.17
N VAL A 98 -7.02 -14.31 -2.05
CA VAL A 98 -5.95 -13.32 -2.16
C VAL A 98 -5.51 -12.93 -0.77
N LYS A 99 -4.20 -12.95 -0.54
CA LYS A 99 -3.59 -12.53 0.71
C LYS A 99 -2.80 -11.25 0.49
N TYR A 100 -3.06 -10.29 1.36
CA TYR A 100 -2.35 -9.02 1.43
C TYR A 100 -1.57 -8.97 2.74
N GLU A 101 -0.31 -8.57 2.67
CA GLU A 101 0.46 -8.16 3.84
C GLU A 101 0.78 -6.68 3.70
N PHE A 102 0.17 -5.85 4.54
CA PHE A 102 0.39 -4.41 4.55
C PHE A 102 1.27 -3.99 5.71
N ARG A 103 2.20 -3.07 5.47
CA ARG A 103 3.00 -2.43 6.52
C ARG A 103 3.30 -0.97 6.18
N LEU A 104 3.18 -0.08 7.16
CA LEU A 104 3.50 1.34 7.00
C LEU A 104 4.18 1.91 8.26
N ARG A 105 5.24 2.70 8.05
CA ARG A 105 5.97 3.42 9.09
C ARG A 105 6.04 4.91 8.75
N THR A 106 5.48 5.74 9.61
CA THR A 106 5.44 7.20 9.49
C THR A 106 6.20 7.84 10.63
N LYS A 107 6.96 8.90 10.34
CA LYS A 107 7.58 9.76 11.35
C LYS A 107 6.90 11.11 11.37
N ILE A 108 6.58 11.58 12.57
CA ILE A 108 6.02 12.91 12.80
C ILE A 108 7.16 13.91 12.92
N LEU A 109 7.10 15.00 12.18
CA LEU A 109 8.15 16.02 12.14
C LEU A 109 7.73 17.28 12.90
N LYS A 110 6.44 17.61 12.88
CA LYS A 110 5.85 18.80 13.51
C LYS A 110 4.58 18.46 14.29
N PRO A 111 4.12 19.33 15.22
CA PRO A 111 2.87 19.11 15.95
C PRO A 111 1.66 18.88 15.03
N GLU A 112 1.57 19.61 13.93
CA GLU A 112 0.49 19.51 12.93
C GLU A 112 0.46 18.14 12.24
N GLY A 113 1.58 17.41 12.27
CA GLY A 113 1.72 16.08 11.70
C GLY A 113 1.02 14.98 12.48
N ALA A 114 0.58 15.24 13.71
CA ALA A 114 -0.13 14.25 14.52
C ALA A 114 -1.39 13.70 13.83
N LYS A 115 -2.02 14.47 12.93
CA LYS A 115 -3.14 14.01 12.09
C LYS A 115 -2.79 12.80 11.21
N HIS A 116 -1.53 12.66 10.78
CA HIS A 116 -1.04 11.54 9.96
C HIS A 116 -0.71 10.28 10.77
N ALA A 117 -0.94 10.30 12.09
CA ALA A 117 -0.77 9.14 12.96
C ALA A 117 -2.05 8.32 13.11
N ASN A 118 -3.22 8.91 12.88
CA ASN A 118 -4.47 8.16 12.85
C ASN A 118 -4.51 7.28 11.61
N ILE A 119 -5.11 6.11 11.75
CA ILE A 119 -5.09 5.07 10.72
C ILE A 119 -6.53 4.64 10.44
N ASP A 120 -6.88 4.68 9.16
CA ASP A 120 -8.13 4.15 8.64
C ASP A 120 -7.83 2.96 7.72
N ILE A 121 -8.45 1.81 8.00
CA ILE A 121 -8.28 0.58 7.21
C ILE A 121 -9.65 0.19 6.65
N THR A 122 -9.84 0.46 5.37
CA THR A 122 -11.03 0.03 4.62
C THR A 122 -10.90 -1.44 4.24
N TYR A 123 -11.95 -2.22 4.45
CA TYR A 123 -12.03 -3.61 4.01
C TYR A 123 -13.42 -3.96 3.52
N PHE A 124 -13.48 -4.93 2.61
CA PHE A 124 -14.75 -5.39 2.05
C PHE A 124 -15.50 -6.29 3.02
N ASP A 125 -16.77 -6.00 3.22
CA ASP A 125 -17.69 -6.73 4.10
C ASP A 125 -19.10 -6.57 3.56
N LEU A 126 -19.56 -7.52 2.75
CA LEU A 126 -20.87 -7.45 2.09
C LEU A 126 -22.01 -7.54 3.13
N ASN A 127 -22.88 -6.52 3.14
CA ASN A 127 -24.09 -6.47 3.97
C ASN A 127 -25.27 -7.21 3.32
N ASP A 128 -25.11 -8.50 3.02
CA ASP A 128 -26.16 -9.31 2.41
C ASP A 128 -26.58 -10.47 3.33
N LYS A 129 -27.89 -10.72 3.43
CA LYS A 129 -28.45 -11.77 4.29
C LYS A 129 -28.34 -13.18 3.70
N LYS A 130 -28.11 -13.29 2.39
CA LYS A 130 -28.07 -14.53 1.61
C LYS A 130 -26.64 -14.94 1.26
N LEU A 131 -25.72 -13.98 1.17
CA LEU A 131 -24.33 -14.20 0.79
C LEU A 131 -23.36 -13.57 1.78
N ILE A 132 -22.37 -14.33 2.23
CA ILE A 132 -21.32 -13.85 3.13
C ILE A 132 -20.03 -13.74 2.35
N VAL A 133 -19.65 -12.51 1.95
CA VAL A 133 -18.37 -12.22 1.32
C VAL A 133 -17.70 -11.14 2.15
N THR A 134 -16.67 -11.51 2.90
CA THR A 134 -16.01 -10.62 3.85
C THR A 134 -14.51 -10.86 3.86
N ASP A 135 -13.75 -9.77 3.84
CA ASP A 135 -12.30 -9.79 3.96
C ASP A 135 -11.95 -10.04 5.44
N GLN A 136 -11.10 -11.05 5.68
CA GLN A 136 -10.60 -11.35 7.02
C GLN A 136 -9.38 -10.49 7.30
N ILE A 137 -9.46 -9.64 8.32
CA ILE A 137 -8.32 -8.86 8.83
C ILE A 137 -7.64 -9.63 9.96
N GLU A 138 -6.35 -9.87 9.79
CA GLU A 138 -5.52 -10.62 10.72
C GLU A 138 -4.28 -9.81 11.12
N ASP A 139 -3.69 -10.12 12.26
CA ASP A 139 -2.41 -9.54 12.70
C ASP A 139 -2.31 -8.00 12.74
N LEU A 140 -3.45 -7.31 12.83
CA LEU A 140 -3.51 -5.85 12.93
C LEU A 140 -2.80 -5.37 14.21
N LYS A 141 -1.64 -4.75 14.04
CA LYS A 141 -0.79 -4.25 15.12
C LYS A 141 -0.44 -2.81 14.83
N VAL A 142 -0.75 -1.93 15.78
CA VAL A 142 -0.39 -0.52 15.73
C VAL A 142 0.52 -0.18 16.91
N ARG A 143 1.58 0.56 16.65
CA ARG A 143 2.63 0.87 17.63
C ARG A 143 3.08 2.31 17.46
N VAL A 144 3.32 2.99 18.56
CA VAL A 144 4.00 4.28 18.59
C VAL A 144 5.33 4.13 19.32
N PHE A 145 6.36 4.70 18.74
CA PHE A 145 7.67 4.81 19.33
C PHE A 145 7.96 6.27 19.62
N THR A 146 8.42 6.56 20.84
CA THR A 146 8.81 7.90 21.29
C THR A 146 10.19 7.85 21.94
N LYS A 147 10.82 9.01 22.14
CA LYS A 147 11.99 9.15 23.01
C LYS A 147 11.57 9.89 24.27
N ASN A 148 11.96 9.39 25.44
CA ASN A 148 11.78 10.11 26.69
C ASN A 148 12.86 11.20 26.88
N GLU A 149 12.78 11.96 27.97
CA GLU A 149 13.72 13.06 28.30
C GLU A 149 15.20 12.63 28.35
N LYS A 150 15.46 11.33 28.60
CA LYS A 150 16.81 10.75 28.64
C LYS A 150 17.27 10.21 27.28
N GLY A 151 16.49 10.44 26.22
CA GLY A 151 16.75 9.95 24.86
C GLY A 151 16.50 8.46 24.66
N LYS A 152 15.94 7.76 25.65
CA LYS A 152 15.63 6.32 25.56
C LYS A 152 14.36 6.12 24.73
N VAL A 153 14.42 5.17 23.80
CA VAL A 153 13.27 4.77 22.99
C VAL A 153 12.26 4.01 23.84
N GLU A 154 11.02 4.49 23.85
CA GLU A 154 9.85 3.84 24.43
C GLU A 154 8.92 3.36 23.33
N LYS A 155 8.31 2.20 23.53
CA LYS A 155 7.37 1.58 22.60
C LYS A 155 6.04 1.37 23.32
N LYS A 156 4.96 1.86 22.72
CA LYS A 156 3.59 1.62 23.17
C LYS A 156 2.83 0.91 22.06
N ASN A 157 2.28 -0.27 22.37
CA ASN A 157 1.33 -0.94 21.48
C ASN A 157 -0.05 -0.32 21.69
N ILE A 158 -0.79 -0.07 20.61
CA ILE A 158 -2.17 0.39 20.72
C ILE A 158 -3.06 -0.85 20.88
N PRO A 159 -3.90 -0.90 21.93
CA PRO A 159 -4.78 -2.02 22.19
C PRO A 159 -5.81 -2.20 21.07
N THR A 160 -6.01 -3.42 20.60
CA THR A 160 -6.99 -3.73 19.54
C THR A 160 -8.42 -3.41 19.95
N GLU A 161 -8.72 -3.47 21.25
CA GLU A 161 -10.02 -3.10 21.82
C GLU A 161 -10.33 -1.60 21.72
N SER A 162 -9.33 -0.76 21.44
CA SER A 162 -9.55 0.67 21.18
C SER A 162 -9.90 0.98 19.72
N PHE A 163 -9.84 -0.01 18.83
CA PHE A 163 -10.15 0.19 17.41
C PHE A 163 -11.65 0.22 17.21
N VAL A 164 -12.13 1.23 16.47
CA VAL A 164 -13.55 1.42 16.20
C VAL A 164 -13.84 0.94 14.79
N LYS A 165 -14.88 0.12 14.62
CA LYS A 165 -15.34 -0.32 13.30
C LYS A 165 -16.58 0.45 12.90
N GLU A 166 -16.59 0.99 11.70
CA GLU A 166 -17.71 1.73 11.12
C GLU A 166 -18.12 1.14 9.77
N ARG A 167 -19.43 1.09 9.54
CA ARG A 167 -20.02 0.70 8.25
C ARG A 167 -20.06 1.93 7.36
N VAL A 168 -19.40 1.88 6.21
CA VAL A 168 -19.37 2.98 5.24
C VAL A 168 -20.55 2.86 4.27
N ASP A 169 -20.72 1.66 3.70
CA ASP A 169 -21.80 1.34 2.76
C ASP A 169 -22.11 -0.18 2.76
N ASP A 170 -22.96 -0.64 1.85
CA ASP A 170 -23.35 -2.04 1.76
C ASP A 170 -22.19 -3.02 1.46
N ASN A 171 -21.04 -2.54 1.00
CA ASN A 171 -19.89 -3.34 0.60
C ASN A 171 -18.67 -3.15 1.50
N TYR A 172 -18.56 -2.04 2.23
CA TYR A 172 -17.32 -1.66 2.92
C TYR A 172 -17.51 -1.29 4.38
N MET A 173 -16.51 -1.67 5.17
CA MET A 173 -16.29 -1.28 6.56
C MET A 173 -14.95 -0.57 6.67
N VAL A 174 -14.81 0.30 7.68
CA VAL A 174 -13.53 0.94 8.03
C VAL A 174 -13.20 0.63 9.48
N ILE A 175 -11.92 0.31 9.75
CA ILE A 175 -11.36 0.29 11.10
C ILE A 175 -10.63 1.62 11.34
N HIS A 176 -11.12 2.39 12.31
CA HIS A 176 -10.50 3.61 12.79
C HIS A 176 -9.59 3.31 13.98
N VAL A 177 -8.35 3.78 13.90
CA VAL A 177 -7.39 3.71 15.00
C VAL A 177 -6.87 5.11 15.33
N VAL A 178 -7.16 5.54 16.56
CA VAL A 178 -6.60 6.77 17.12
C VAL A 178 -5.32 6.43 17.89
N VAL A 179 -4.21 7.06 17.52
CA VAL A 179 -2.90 6.83 18.16
C VAL A 179 -2.65 7.95 19.17
N PRO A 180 -2.67 7.67 20.49
CA PRO A 180 -2.41 8.68 21.52
C PRO A 180 -0.91 8.98 21.64
N ASP A 181 -0.58 10.07 22.35
CA ASP A 181 0.79 10.46 22.72
C ASP A 181 1.72 10.67 21.50
N VAL A 182 1.15 11.14 20.41
CA VAL A 182 1.87 11.48 19.18
C VAL A 182 2.43 12.89 19.30
N GLN A 183 3.74 13.02 19.09
CA GLN A 183 4.49 14.27 19.20
C GLN A 183 5.58 14.34 18.13
N PRO A 184 6.20 15.52 17.89
CA PRO A 184 7.35 15.62 16.99
C PRO A 184 8.44 14.60 17.36
N GLY A 185 8.94 13.90 16.34
CA GLY A 185 9.90 12.82 16.49
C GLY A 185 9.28 11.44 16.75
N SER A 186 7.98 11.33 17.06
CA SER A 186 7.31 10.03 17.18
C SER A 186 7.37 9.26 15.86
N ILE A 187 7.54 7.94 15.96
CA ILE A 187 7.44 7.02 14.82
C ILE A 187 6.24 6.11 15.06
N ILE A 188 5.29 6.12 14.12
CA ILE A 188 4.11 5.27 14.13
C ILE A 188 4.37 4.14 13.15
N GLU A 189 4.08 2.92 13.60
CA GLU A 189 4.16 1.72 12.80
C GLU A 189 2.82 0.99 12.87
N TYR A 190 2.27 0.63 11.72
CA TYR A 190 1.19 -0.34 11.68
C TYR A 190 1.37 -1.37 10.59
N GLN A 191 0.82 -2.55 10.85
CA GLN A 191 0.81 -3.69 9.96
C GLN A 191 -0.49 -4.46 10.12
N TYR A 192 -0.95 -5.09 9.06
CA TYR A 192 -2.08 -6.01 9.07
C TYR A 192 -2.03 -6.91 7.84
N ASN A 193 -2.76 -8.01 7.92
CA ASN A 193 -2.97 -8.91 6.79
C ASN A 193 -4.46 -8.89 6.42
N ILE A 194 -4.74 -9.00 5.12
CA ILE A 194 -6.09 -9.28 4.62
C ILE A 194 -6.08 -10.62 3.91
N THR A 195 -7.01 -11.50 4.25
CA THR A 195 -7.38 -12.66 3.43
C THR A 195 -8.72 -12.38 2.78
N SER A 196 -8.74 -12.23 1.46
CA SER A 196 -9.92 -11.88 0.67
C SER A 196 -10.41 -13.05 -0.18
N PRO A 197 -11.72 -13.34 -0.18
CA PRO A 197 -12.34 -14.33 -1.08
C PRO A 197 -12.64 -13.76 -2.48
N ARG A 198 -12.09 -12.60 -2.85
CA ARG A 198 -12.39 -11.90 -4.12
C ARG A 198 -11.16 -11.88 -5.05
N PRO A 199 -10.82 -13.00 -5.70
CA PRO A 199 -9.59 -13.14 -6.49
C PRO A 199 -9.46 -12.21 -7.68
N ALA A 200 -10.58 -11.71 -8.21
CA ALA A 200 -10.58 -10.78 -9.34
C ALA A 200 -10.54 -9.30 -8.93
N TYR A 201 -10.46 -8.99 -7.63
CA TYR A 201 -10.48 -7.64 -7.09
C TYR A 201 -9.24 -7.38 -6.23
N LEU A 202 -8.35 -6.53 -6.72
CA LEU A 202 -7.16 -6.10 -6.00
C LEU A 202 -7.39 -4.75 -5.33
N TYR A 203 -6.82 -4.58 -4.13
CA TYR A 203 -6.73 -3.26 -3.52
C TYR A 203 -5.76 -2.38 -4.30
N ASP A 204 -6.14 -1.12 -4.50
CA ASP A 204 -5.28 -0.12 -5.12
C ASP A 204 -4.05 0.17 -4.26
N TRP A 205 -2.95 0.55 -4.93
CA TRP A 205 -1.74 0.99 -4.26
C TRP A 205 -1.38 2.40 -4.65
N VAL A 206 -1.60 3.33 -3.71
CA VAL A 206 -1.21 4.73 -3.87
C VAL A 206 0.28 4.87 -3.54
N PHE A 207 1.07 5.26 -4.54
CA PHE A 207 2.51 5.55 -4.38
C PHE A 207 2.75 6.98 -3.87
N GLN A 208 2.03 7.95 -4.42
CA GLN A 208 2.17 9.36 -4.07
C GLN A 208 1.12 9.77 -3.03
N GLU A 209 1.60 10.13 -1.83
CA GLU A 209 0.76 10.45 -0.67
C GLU A 209 0.69 11.97 -0.44
N SER A 210 -0.16 12.41 0.48
CA SER A 210 -0.24 13.83 0.89
C SER A 210 1.02 14.33 1.61
N ILE A 211 1.86 13.42 2.10
CA ILE A 211 3.16 13.69 2.73
C ILE A 211 4.27 12.97 1.96
N PRO A 212 5.54 13.39 2.08
CA PRO A 212 6.62 12.76 1.34
C PRO A 212 6.80 11.30 1.77
N THR A 213 7.24 10.46 0.83
CA THR A 213 7.47 9.03 1.06
C THR A 213 8.89 8.67 0.69
N VAL A 214 9.69 8.22 1.66
CA VAL A 214 11.07 7.79 1.42
C VAL A 214 11.11 6.51 0.59
N ARG A 215 10.24 5.54 0.90
CA ARG A 215 10.13 4.30 0.14
C ARG A 215 8.71 3.75 0.16
N SER A 216 8.20 3.44 -1.02
CA SER A 216 6.93 2.75 -1.24
C SER A 216 7.16 1.55 -2.15
N LYS A 217 6.74 0.36 -1.74
CA LYS A 217 6.94 -0.89 -2.48
C LYS A 217 5.64 -1.68 -2.57
N CYS A 218 5.25 -2.06 -3.78
CA CYS A 218 4.18 -3.00 -4.04
C CYS A 218 4.76 -4.24 -4.72
N ASP A 219 4.53 -5.41 -4.15
CA ASP A 219 5.04 -6.70 -4.62
C ASP A 219 3.84 -7.63 -4.80
N MET A 220 3.56 -8.08 -6.02
CA MET A 220 2.35 -8.84 -6.32
C MET A 220 2.69 -10.08 -7.15
N ASN A 221 2.36 -11.25 -6.63
CA ASN A 221 2.56 -12.52 -7.31
C ASN A 221 1.21 -13.09 -7.77
N ILE A 222 0.82 -12.76 -9.00
CA ILE A 222 -0.54 -12.99 -9.51
C ILE A 222 -0.56 -14.21 -10.45
N PRO A 223 -1.43 -15.22 -10.23
CA PRO A 223 -1.61 -16.33 -11.16
C PRO A 223 -1.80 -15.86 -12.60
N ALA A 224 -1.07 -16.44 -13.55
CA ALA A 224 -1.03 -15.95 -14.93
C ALA A 224 -2.38 -16.09 -15.67
N PHE A 225 -3.30 -16.91 -15.15
CA PHE A 225 -4.67 -17.02 -15.66
C PHE A 225 -5.58 -15.86 -15.20
N LEU A 226 -5.19 -15.08 -14.18
CA LEU A 226 -5.87 -13.86 -13.78
C LEU A 226 -5.27 -12.66 -14.52
N GLN A 227 -6.08 -12.01 -15.34
CA GLN A 227 -5.65 -10.89 -16.15
C GLN A 227 -6.07 -9.55 -15.52
N PHE A 228 -5.08 -8.76 -15.15
CA PHE A 228 -5.26 -7.40 -14.64
C PHE A 228 -4.63 -6.38 -15.60
N ASN A 229 -5.34 -5.28 -15.83
CA ASN A 229 -4.75 -4.06 -16.36
C ASN A 229 -4.06 -3.34 -15.21
N MET A 230 -2.77 -3.07 -15.40
CA MET A 230 -2.02 -2.24 -14.49
C MET A 230 -1.82 -0.87 -15.13
N ASN A 231 -2.33 0.16 -14.47
CA ASN A 231 -1.98 1.53 -14.78
C ASN A 231 -0.84 1.91 -13.83
N VAL A 232 0.39 2.05 -14.32
CA VAL A 232 1.52 2.52 -13.50
C VAL A 232 1.71 4.01 -13.76
N PRO A 233 1.87 4.85 -12.73
CA PRO A 233 2.07 6.30 -12.93
C PRO A 233 3.29 6.61 -13.80
N ILE A 234 3.22 7.69 -14.59
CA ILE A 234 4.35 8.21 -15.38
C ILE A 234 5.28 9.05 -14.48
N ASN A 235 5.60 8.54 -13.28
CA ASN A 235 6.57 9.15 -12.39
C ASN A 235 7.91 8.42 -12.52
N LYS A 236 8.97 9.13 -12.90
CA LYS A 236 10.33 8.56 -13.05
C LYS A 236 10.90 7.99 -11.74
N LEU A 237 10.36 8.38 -10.59
CA LEU A 237 10.73 7.87 -9.27
C LEU A 237 10.12 6.48 -9.00
N ILE A 238 9.06 6.10 -9.72
CA ILE A 238 8.36 4.82 -9.60
C ILE A 238 8.86 3.89 -10.71
N LYS A 239 9.40 2.75 -10.30
CA LYS A 239 10.04 1.78 -11.20
C LYS A 239 9.28 0.45 -11.11
N PRO A 240 8.48 0.10 -12.14
CA PRO A 240 7.89 -1.22 -12.24
C PRO A 240 8.92 -2.22 -12.80
N ASN A 241 8.86 -3.44 -12.29
CA ASN A 241 9.53 -4.63 -12.83
C ASN A 241 8.50 -5.76 -12.92
N VAL A 242 8.58 -6.56 -13.98
CA VAL A 242 7.70 -7.72 -14.19
C VAL A 242 8.56 -8.91 -14.57
N GLU A 243 8.37 -10.01 -13.86
CA GLU A 243 9.02 -11.28 -14.17
C GLU A 243 8.03 -12.45 -14.08
N VAL A 244 8.41 -13.57 -14.69
CA VAL A 244 7.65 -14.81 -14.58
C VAL A 244 7.97 -15.44 -13.23
N GLY A 245 6.95 -15.59 -12.40
CA GLY A 245 7.05 -16.27 -11.11
C GLY A 245 6.36 -17.63 -11.10
N HIS A 246 6.39 -18.28 -9.94
CA HIS A 246 5.69 -19.53 -9.68
C HIS A 246 5.05 -19.54 -8.29
N LEU A 247 3.85 -20.10 -8.19
CA LEU A 247 3.19 -20.43 -6.93
C LEU A 247 3.06 -21.96 -6.82
N THR A 248 3.36 -22.51 -5.64
CA THR A 248 3.12 -23.92 -5.34
C THR A 248 1.88 -24.04 -4.47
N TYR A 249 1.03 -25.02 -4.76
CA TYR A 249 -0.15 -25.31 -3.96
C TYR A 249 -0.35 -26.81 -3.80
N ASP A 250 -0.97 -27.18 -2.67
CA ASP A 250 -1.21 -28.57 -2.33
C ASP A 250 -2.49 -29.09 -3.00
N SER A 251 -2.40 -30.29 -3.56
CA SER A 251 -3.55 -31.05 -4.07
C SER A 251 -3.95 -32.08 -3.01
N ASN A 252 -5.22 -32.05 -2.59
CA ASN A 252 -5.74 -33.05 -1.64
C ASN A 252 -6.13 -34.39 -2.31
N ARG A 253 -5.75 -34.60 -3.57
CA ARG A 253 -5.91 -35.92 -4.21
C ARG A 253 -4.89 -36.91 -3.65
N THR A 254 -5.39 -38.02 -3.10
CA THR A 254 -4.61 -39.06 -2.40
C THR A 254 -3.61 -39.79 -3.30
N ASP A 255 -3.73 -39.66 -4.63
CA ASP A 255 -2.84 -40.28 -5.63
C ASP A 255 -1.66 -39.39 -6.04
N MET A 256 -1.63 -38.11 -5.66
CA MET A 256 -0.57 -37.17 -6.05
C MET A 256 0.14 -36.56 -4.83
N LYS A 257 1.36 -37.05 -4.53
CA LYS A 257 2.18 -36.60 -3.39
C LYS A 257 3.02 -35.34 -3.62
N LYS A 258 2.88 -34.64 -4.76
CA LYS A 258 3.71 -33.48 -5.11
C LYS A 258 2.82 -32.25 -5.32
N GLY A 259 3.17 -31.14 -4.66
CA GLY A 259 2.50 -29.86 -4.85
C GLY A 259 2.49 -29.48 -6.33
N LYS A 260 1.34 -29.00 -6.81
CA LYS A 260 1.20 -28.47 -8.16
C LYS A 260 1.78 -27.06 -8.21
N THR A 261 2.24 -26.66 -9.39
CA THR A 261 2.75 -25.30 -9.62
C THR A 261 1.86 -24.56 -10.61
N CYS A 262 1.69 -23.26 -10.39
CA CYS A 262 1.05 -22.34 -11.32
C CYS A 262 2.06 -21.25 -11.68
N THR A 263 2.14 -20.92 -12.97
CA THR A 263 2.91 -19.76 -13.44
C THR A 263 2.21 -18.47 -13.01
N THR A 264 2.99 -17.47 -12.66
CA THR A 264 2.48 -16.16 -12.24
C THR A 264 3.14 -15.03 -12.99
N ASN A 265 2.45 -13.89 -13.01
CA ASN A 265 3.04 -12.60 -13.30
C ASN A 265 3.47 -12.00 -11.94
N HIS A 266 4.78 -11.87 -11.73
CA HIS A 266 5.33 -11.27 -10.52
C HIS A 266 5.71 -9.82 -10.79
N TYR A 267 4.94 -8.92 -10.20
CA TYR A 267 5.11 -7.47 -10.31
C TYR A 267 5.83 -6.96 -9.07
N THR A 268 6.94 -6.25 -9.27
CA THR A 268 7.62 -5.49 -8.22
C THR A 268 7.67 -4.03 -8.63
N ILE A 269 6.97 -3.16 -7.92
CA ILE A 269 6.91 -1.74 -8.22
C ILE A 269 7.44 -0.98 -7.01
N VAL A 270 8.51 -0.22 -7.22
CA VAL A 270 9.21 0.51 -6.15
C VAL A 270 9.28 1.99 -6.49
N GLY A 271 8.86 2.83 -5.55
CA GLY A 271 9.09 4.26 -5.61
C GLY A 271 9.94 4.71 -4.43
N ASP A 272 11.06 5.37 -4.73
CA ASP A 272 11.97 5.91 -3.71
C ASP A 272 11.93 7.44 -3.77
N TYR A 273 11.90 8.08 -2.60
CA TYR A 273 11.91 9.53 -2.41
C TYR A 273 10.80 10.26 -3.18
N ILE A 274 9.59 9.74 -3.07
CA ILE A 274 8.38 10.27 -3.71
C ILE A 274 7.96 11.56 -3.00
N LEU A 275 7.76 12.63 -3.77
CA LEU A 275 7.31 13.93 -3.26
C LEU A 275 5.80 13.92 -2.96
N PRO A 276 5.31 14.78 -2.05
CA PRO A 276 3.88 14.91 -1.77
C PRO A 276 3.05 15.20 -3.02
N LYS A 277 1.80 14.74 -3.01
CA LYS A 277 0.81 15.07 -4.04
C LYS A 277 0.68 16.60 -4.17
N GLY A 278 0.67 17.08 -5.42
CA GLY A 278 0.56 18.52 -5.72
C GLY A 278 1.85 19.32 -5.54
N HIS A 279 2.94 18.71 -5.07
CA HIS A 279 4.24 19.38 -5.09
C HIS A 279 4.72 19.49 -6.55
N PRO A 280 5.09 20.70 -7.04
CA PRO A 280 5.61 20.82 -8.40
C PRO A 280 6.86 19.98 -8.53
N LEU A 281 6.86 19.02 -9.46
CA LEU A 281 8.10 18.46 -9.96
C LEU A 281 8.87 19.66 -10.52
N LYS A 282 10.03 20.01 -9.95
CA LYS A 282 10.91 20.99 -10.58
C LYS A 282 11.35 20.37 -11.92
N SER A 283 10.57 20.59 -12.96
CA SER A 283 10.96 20.25 -14.31
C SER A 283 12.10 21.19 -14.67
N ASN A 284 13.27 20.61 -14.94
CA ASN A 284 14.18 21.31 -15.82
C ASN A 284 13.49 21.34 -17.18
N ALA A 285 13.00 22.53 -17.54
CA ALA A 285 12.28 22.89 -18.76
C ALA A 285 10.84 22.36 -18.87
N GLY A 286 9.97 23.23 -19.40
CA GLY A 286 8.53 23.20 -19.21
C GLY A 286 7.82 22.00 -19.82
N ASP A 287 6.78 21.55 -19.12
CA ASP A 287 5.48 21.24 -19.71
C ASP A 287 4.42 21.09 -18.59
N GLY A 288 3.16 21.08 -19.02
CA GLY A 288 1.90 21.22 -18.28
C GLY A 288 1.70 20.51 -16.94
N ALA A 289 0.62 20.93 -16.28
CA ALA A 289 0.12 20.41 -14.99
C ALA A 289 0.07 18.87 -14.97
N VAL A 290 0.60 18.27 -13.90
CA VAL A 290 0.72 16.82 -13.74
C VAL A 290 -0.54 16.30 -13.06
N GLU A 291 -1.32 15.50 -13.78
CA GLU A 291 -2.49 14.76 -13.28
C GLU A 291 -2.09 13.66 -12.28
N GLU A 292 -3.07 13.18 -11.51
CA GLU A 292 -2.91 12.27 -10.37
C GLU A 292 -2.08 11.00 -10.68
N GLU A 293 -1.15 10.65 -9.79
CA GLU A 293 -0.24 9.51 -9.94
C GLU A 293 -0.68 8.30 -9.10
N ILE A 294 -1.79 7.64 -9.48
CA ILE A 294 -2.30 6.43 -8.82
C ILE A 294 -1.94 5.19 -9.65
N ALA A 295 -1.41 4.15 -9.00
CA ALA A 295 -1.35 2.83 -9.65
C ALA A 295 -2.71 2.15 -9.50
N ILE A 296 -3.48 2.09 -10.59
CA ILE A 296 -4.83 1.50 -10.60
C ILE A 296 -4.74 0.09 -11.17
N PHE A 297 -5.29 -0.88 -10.46
CA PHE A 297 -5.38 -2.27 -10.92
C PHE A 297 -6.83 -2.60 -11.28
N THR A 298 -7.15 -2.69 -12.57
CA THR A 298 -8.51 -3.09 -13.01
C THR A 298 -8.46 -4.48 -13.62
N SER A 299 -9.29 -5.42 -13.16
CA SER A 299 -9.38 -6.74 -13.80
C SER A 299 -10.04 -6.65 -15.17
N LYS A 300 -9.52 -7.39 -16.16
CA LYS A 300 -10.23 -7.66 -17.42
C LYS A 300 -11.16 -8.85 -17.19
N ILE A 301 -12.22 -8.70 -16.41
CA ILE A 301 -13.37 -9.57 -16.62
C ILE A 301 -14.15 -8.92 -17.75
N ALA A 302 -14.09 -9.52 -18.94
CA ALA A 302 -14.90 -9.13 -20.08
C ALA A 302 -16.38 -9.49 -19.79
N ASN A 303 -17.03 -8.72 -18.92
CA ASN A 303 -18.47 -8.70 -18.81
C ASN A 303 -18.93 -7.25 -19.05
N PRO A 304 -19.45 -6.91 -20.25
CA PRO A 304 -19.89 -5.55 -20.58
C PRO A 304 -21.07 -5.07 -19.71
N ASN A 305 -21.60 -5.91 -18.81
CA ASN A 305 -22.65 -5.57 -17.85
C ASN A 305 -22.13 -5.32 -16.42
N VAL A 306 -20.82 -5.44 -16.15
CA VAL A 306 -20.23 -5.09 -14.85
C VAL A 306 -19.66 -3.68 -14.96
N THR A 307 -20.37 -2.72 -14.38
CA THR A 307 -19.85 -1.36 -14.24
C THR A 307 -18.80 -1.38 -13.15
N VAL A 308 -17.54 -1.11 -13.52
CA VAL A 308 -16.46 -0.83 -12.55
C VAL A 308 -16.90 0.41 -11.76
N PRO A 309 -17.05 0.35 -10.42
CA PRO A 309 -17.27 1.55 -9.65
C PRO A 309 -16.10 2.50 -9.90
N ALA A 310 -16.44 3.76 -10.23
CA ALA A 310 -15.45 4.80 -10.43
C ALA A 310 -14.47 4.78 -9.25
N SER A 311 -13.19 5.05 -9.56
CA SER A 311 -12.14 5.30 -8.60
C SER A 311 -12.72 6.05 -7.43
N MET A 312 -12.62 5.40 -6.29
CA MET A 312 -12.56 5.99 -4.99
C MET A 312 -12.12 7.51 -5.12
N PRO A 313 -12.92 8.54 -4.73
CA PRO A 313 -12.59 9.98 -4.61
C PRO A 313 -12.32 10.56 -3.19
N ASP A 314 -11.06 10.65 -2.77
CA ASP A 314 -10.50 11.83 -2.06
C ASP A 314 -8.97 11.97 -2.20
N GLY A 315 -8.35 11.20 -3.09
CA GLY A 315 -6.90 11.08 -3.19
C GLY A 315 -6.26 10.08 -2.21
N SER A 316 -7.05 9.58 -1.26
CA SER A 316 -6.87 8.43 -0.35
C SER A 316 -8.26 7.88 0.01
N THR A 317 -9.04 7.52 -0.98
CA THR A 317 -10.47 7.85 -0.96
C THR A 317 -11.26 7.45 0.28
N HIS A 318 -11.92 8.47 0.82
CA HIS A 318 -13.21 8.40 1.47
C HIS A 318 -14.35 8.79 0.51
N LEU A 319 -15.21 7.83 0.16
CA LEU A 319 -16.54 8.13 -0.39
C LEU A 319 -17.53 8.31 0.75
N ARG A 320 -18.08 9.52 0.83
CA ARG A 320 -19.47 9.74 1.20
C ARG A 320 -20.33 9.58 -0.03
N VAL A 321 -21.42 8.83 0.05
CA VAL A 321 -22.51 8.92 -0.93
C VAL A 321 -23.87 8.95 -0.22
N LYS A 322 -24.74 9.85 -0.72
CA LYS A 322 -26.19 9.86 -0.52
C LYS A 322 -26.85 8.86 -1.44
#